data_AF-A0A7C1ELN7-F1
#
_entry.id   AF-A0A7C1ELN7-F1
#
_cell.length_a   1.000
_cell.length_b   1.000
_cell.length_c   1.000
_cell.angle_alpha   90.00
_cell.angle_beta   90.00
_cell.angle_gamma   90.00
#
_symmetry.space_group_name_H-M   'P 1'
#
loop_
_entity.id
_entity.type
_entity.pdbx_description
1 polymer ?
#
loop_
_entity_poly.entity_id
_entity_poly.type
_entity_poly.pdbx_seq_one_letter_code
_entity_poly.pdbx_strand_id
1 'polypeptide(L)' 'MNFNNVEKVVQTSGTRYEAVIRAAKTARWLNRTRKKYEEGVVPMEEELPSHRVAEAALEELVSGKIEFERQ' A
#
# COMPACT_ATOMS: atom_id res chain seq x y z
N MET A 1 -1.70 -13.13 5.91
CA MET A 1 -0.56 -12.67 5.06
C MET A 1 -0.46 -13.55 3.84
N ASN A 2 -0.64 -12.98 2.64
CA ASN A 2 -0.57 -13.68 1.37
C ASN A 2 0.89 -13.69 0.86
N PHE A 3 1.60 -14.80 1.08
CA PHE A 3 3.03 -14.93 0.75
C PHE A 3 3.35 -14.62 -0.72
N ASN A 4 2.41 -14.93 -1.62
CA ASN A 4 2.53 -14.63 -3.05
C ASN A 4 2.64 -13.13 -3.35
N ASN A 5 2.00 -12.27 -2.56
CA ASN A 5 2.05 -10.82 -2.78
C ASN A 5 3.42 -10.25 -2.38
N VAL A 6 4.04 -10.80 -1.33
CA VAL A 6 5.37 -10.38 -0.90
C VAL A 6 6.41 -10.68 -1.98
N GLU A 7 6.39 -11.88 -2.55
CA GLU A 7 7.32 -12.25 -3.61
C GLU A 7 7.15 -11.40 -4.87
N LYS A 8 5.91 -11.13 -5.28
CA LYS A 8 5.62 -10.25 -6.43
C LYS A 8 6.12 -8.82 -6.22
N VAL A 9 5.92 -8.25 -5.02
CA VAL A 9 6.45 -6.91 -4.71
C VAL A 9 7.98 -6.92 -4.70
N VAL A 10 8.63 -7.97 -4.22
CA VAL A 10 10.10 -8.11 -4.29
C VAL A 10 10.59 -8.17 -5.74
N GLN A 11 9.89 -8.89 -6.62
CA GLN A 11 10.23 -8.97 -8.05
C GLN A 11 10.09 -7.61 -8.76
N THR A 12 9.06 -6.83 -8.44
CA THR A 12 8.84 -5.51 -9.07
C THR A 12 9.70 -4.39 -8.47
N SER A 13 10.16 -4.54 -7.23
CA SER A 13 10.95 -3.52 -6.53
C SER A 13 12.46 -3.65 -6.75
N GLY A 14 12.93 -4.66 -7.49
CA GLY A 14 14.35 -4.91 -7.74
C GLY A 14 15.14 -5.47 -6.54
N THR A 15 14.93 -4.97 -5.32
CA THR A 15 15.53 -5.52 -4.10
C THR A 15 14.50 -5.76 -2.99
N ARG A 16 14.81 -6.68 -2.07
CA ARG A 16 13.97 -6.94 -0.88
C ARG A 16 13.84 -5.72 0.02
N TYR A 17 14.89 -4.91 0.16
CA TYR A 17 14.86 -3.69 0.96
C TYR A 17 13.93 -2.64 0.35
N GLU A 18 13.96 -2.48 -0.97
CA GLU A 18 13.09 -1.54 -1.67
C GLU A 18 11.62 -1.96 -1.59
N ALA A 19 11.33 -3.26 -1.67
CA ALA A 19 9.99 -3.81 -1.44
C ALA A 19 9.45 -3.46 -0.06
N VAL A 20 10.27 -3.60 0.99
CA VAL A 20 9.89 -3.26 2.37
C VAL A 20 9.61 -1.76 2.50
N ILE A 21 10.45 -0.90 1.90
CA ILE A 21 10.27 0.55 1.96
C ILE A 21 8.99 0.97 1.23
N ARG A 22 8.72 0.42 0.04
CA ARG A 22 7.50 0.70 -0.73
C ARG A 22 6.26 0.26 0.04
N ALA A 23 6.24 -0.97 0.57
CA ALA A 23 5.14 -1.47 1.39
C ALA A 23 4.88 -0.59 2.64
N ALA A 24 5.94 -0.17 3.33
CA ALA A 24 5.81 0.71 4.49
C ALA A 24 5.29 2.11 4.12
N LYS A 25 5.72 2.68 2.99
CA LYS A 25 5.23 3.98 2.49
C LYS A 25 3.74 3.89 2.12
N THR A 26 3.34 2.87 1.37
CA THR A 26 1.94 2.63 1.01
C THR A 26 1.06 2.46 2.23
N ALA A 27 1.49 1.63 3.20
CA ALA A 27 0.73 1.42 4.44
C ALA A 27 0.57 2.72 5.26
N ARG A 28 1.59 3.59 5.27
CA ARG A 28 1.49 4.91 5.92
C ARG A 28 0.53 5.85 5.19
N TRP A 29 0.54 5.83 3.86
CA TRP A 29 -0.38 6.62 3.05
C TRP A 29 -1.83 6.19 3.30
N LEU A 30 -2.13 4.90 3.17
CA LEU A 30 -3.45 4.33 3.45
C LEU A 30 -3.97 4.68 4.86
N ASN A 31 -3.12 4.56 5.87
CA ASN A 31 -3.49 4.95 7.24
C ASN A 31 -3.83 6.44 7.37
N ARG A 32 -3.07 7.32 6.71
CA ARG A 32 -3.35 8.77 6.72
C ARG A 32 -4.63 9.10 6.00
N THR A 33 -4.88 8.48 4.84
CA THR A 33 -6.11 8.65 4.06
C THR A 33 -7.31 8.21 4.89
N ARG A 34 -7.25 7.02 5.50
CA ARG A 34 -8.28 6.52 6.40
C ARG A 34 -8.55 7.46 7.57
N LYS A 35 -7.50 7.97 8.24
CA LYS A 35 -7.66 8.90 9.35
C LYS A 35 -8.34 10.21 8.92
N LYS A 36 -7.91 10.78 7.78
CA LYS A 36 -8.56 11.99 7.22
C LYS A 36 -10.02 11.74 6.86
N TYR A 37 -10.35 10.54 6.41
CA TYR A 37 -11.74 10.13 6.17
C TYR A 37 -12.53 10.03 7.48
N GLU A 38 -12.00 9.36 8.52
CA GLU A 38 -12.64 9.27 9.84
C GLU A 38 -12.88 10.66 10.46
N GLU A 39 -12.01 11.63 10.14
CA GLU A 39 -12.12 13.04 10.55
C GLU A 39 -13.07 13.87 9.64
N GLY A 40 -13.66 13.28 8.59
CA GLY A 40 -14.58 13.94 7.66
C GLY A 40 -13.92 14.95 6.70
N VAL A 41 -12.59 14.88 6.55
CA VAL A 41 -11.79 15.85 5.78
C VAL A 41 -11.80 15.54 4.27
N VAL A 42 -12.09 14.30 3.88
CA VAL A 42 -12.09 13.85 2.47
C VAL A 42 -13.36 13.03 2.20
N PRO A 43 -14.09 13.29 1.09
CA PRO A 43 -15.28 12.50 0.73
C PRO A 43 -14.92 11.03 0.43
N MET A 44 -15.83 10.11 0.79
CA MET A 44 -15.65 8.67 0.57
C MET A 44 -15.86 8.32 -0.90
N GLU A 45 -14.81 8.45 -1.71
CA GLU A 45 -14.83 8.03 -3.12
C GLU A 45 -14.22 6.63 -3.33
N GLU A 46 -13.46 6.11 -2.34
CA GLU A 46 -12.79 4.80 -2.44
C GLU A 46 -13.19 3.86 -1.30
N GLU A 47 -13.42 2.58 -1.64
CA GLU A 47 -13.61 1.51 -0.65
C GLU A 47 -12.40 1.43 0.28
N LEU A 48 -12.61 1.75 1.56
CA LEU A 48 -11.59 1.53 2.57
C LEU A 48 -11.20 0.05 2.58
N PRO A 49 -9.90 -0.28 2.63
CA PRO A 49 -9.48 -1.67 2.66
C PRO A 49 -10.08 -2.38 3.87
N SER A 50 -10.79 -3.48 3.61
CA SER A 50 -11.55 -4.26 4.60
C SER A 50 -10.68 -5.00 5.62
N HIS A 51 -9.37 -5.05 5.37
CA HIS A 51 -8.39 -5.88 6.08
C HIS A 51 -7.18 -5.04 6.52
N ARG A 52 -6.20 -5.67 7.18
CA ARG A 52 -5.06 -4.95 7.79
C ARG A 52 -4.36 -4.09 6.73
N VAL A 53 -4.07 -2.84 7.07
CA VAL A 53 -3.51 -1.84 6.14
C VAL A 53 -2.21 -2.30 5.44
N ALA A 54 -1.43 -3.15 6.09
CA ALA A 54 -0.24 -3.75 5.49
C ALA A 54 -0.54 -4.74 4.36
N GLU A 55 -1.65 -5.49 4.46
CA GLU A 55 -2.07 -6.43 3.41
C GLU A 55 -2.67 -5.68 2.22
N ALA A 56 -3.48 -4.65 2.48
CA ALA A 56 -3.99 -3.74 1.44
C ALA A 56 -2.86 -3.03 0.68
N ALA A 57 -1.83 -2.58 1.41
CA ALA A 57 -0.65 -1.97 0.81
C ALA A 57 0.10 -2.93 -0.14
N LEU A 58 0.17 -4.21 0.20
CA LEU A 58 0.77 -5.22 -0.68
C LEU A 58 -0.09 -5.44 -1.93
N GLU A 59 -1.42 -5.44 -1.81
CA GLU A 59 -2.33 -5.59 -2.95
C GLU A 59 -2.27 -4.39 -3.90
N GLU A 60 -2.22 -3.16 -3.39
CA GLU A 60 -2.06 -1.96 -4.20
C GLU A 60 -0.72 -1.91 -4.93
N LEU A 61 0.35 -2.37 -4.27
CA LEU A 61 1.67 -2.50 -4.90
C LEU A 61 1.71 -3.58 -5.99
N VAL A 62 1.04 -4.71 -5.79
CA VAL A 62 0.96 -5.79 -6.81
C VAL A 62 0.09 -5.37 -7.99
N SER A 63 -0.99 -4.62 -7.73
CA SER A 63 -1.90 -4.16 -8.79
C SER A 63 -1.33 -3.03 -9.64
N GLY A 64 -0.18 -2.45 -9.27
CA GLY A 64 0.44 -1.34 -9.98
C GLY A 64 -0.34 -0.02 -9.87
N LYS A 65 -1.34 0.05 -8.97
CA LYS A 65 -2.10 1.27 -8.70
C LYS A 65 -1.23 2.39 -8.12
N ILE A 66 -0.11 2.03 -7.49
CA ILE A 66 0.84 2.97 -6.92
C ILE A 66 2.20 2.75 -7.56
N GLU A 67 2.59 3.68 -8.43
CA GLU A 67 3.93 3.77 -8.97
C GLU A 67 4.81 4.63 -8.05
N PHE A 68 5.95 4.08 -7.63
CA PHE A 68 6.95 4.82 -6.87
C PHE A 68 8.09 5.23 -7.79
N GLU A 69 8.24 6.54 -8.04
CA GLU A 69 9.44 7.09 -8.67
C GLU A 69 10.64 6.90 -7.72
N ARG A 70 11.74 6.33 -8.24
CA ARG A 70 13.03 6.35 -7.55
C ARG A 70 13.59 7.77 -7.62
N GLN A 71 13.47 8.51 -6.51
CA GLN A 71 14.18 9.77 -6.31
C GLN A 71 15.63 9.53 -5.90
#